data_AF-A0A094WK04-F1
#
_entry.id   AF-A0A094WK04-F1
#
_cell.length_a   1.000
_cell.length_b   1.000
_cell.length_c   1.000
_cell.angle_alpha   90.00
_cell.angle_beta   90.00
_cell.angle_gamma   90.00
#
_symmetry.space_group_name_H-M   'P 1'
#
loop_
_entity.id
_entity.type
_entity.pdbx_description
1 polymer ?
#
loop_
_entity_poly.entity_id
_entity_poly.type
_entity_poly.pdbx_seq_one_letter_code
_entity_poly.pdbx_strand_id
1 'polypeptide(L)'
;MKHHLGVTYFIFVCLALLAVLFQILIAGVALFENYSYWELHKAFAHFKYVYMLLFVIALFLKKHKTLIWLPLILFILANAQYYTAHGYIAALHVVIPIFITLLTVKLTFNSYQLFILKKVKEQ
;
A
#
# COMPACT_ATOMS: atom_id res chain seq x y z
N MET A 1 -0.62 18.08 17.70
CA MET A 1 -0.58 16.58 17.66
C MET A 1 -1.25 15.98 16.41
N LYS A 2 -2.56 16.16 16.17
CA LYS A 2 -3.27 15.54 15.03
C LYS A 2 -2.73 15.90 13.63
N HIS A 3 -2.15 17.10 13.48
CA HIS A 3 -1.51 17.52 12.24
C HIS A 3 -0.24 16.71 11.91
N HIS A 4 0.71 16.62 12.86
CA HIS A 4 1.93 15.84 12.66
C HIS A 4 1.60 14.37 12.36
N LEU A 5 0.63 13.80 13.08
CA LEU A 5 0.16 12.44 12.81
C LEU A 5 -0.43 12.27 11.40
N GLY A 6 -1.12 13.29 10.88
CA GLY A 6 -1.64 13.28 9.51
C GLY A 6 -0.55 13.36 8.44
N VAL A 7 0.50 14.17 8.67
CA VAL A 7 1.67 14.23 7.79
C VAL A 7 2.46 12.92 7.83
N THR A 8 2.68 12.36 9.03
CA THR A 8 3.28 11.03 9.20
C THR A 8 2.50 9.97 8.46
N TYR A 9 1.17 9.97 8.58
CA TYR A 9 0.29 9.08 7.84
C TYR A 9 0.51 9.21 6.33
N PHE A 10 0.49 10.44 5.80
CA PHE A 10 0.73 10.70 4.37
C PHE A 10 2.09 10.15 3.90
N ILE A 11 3.16 10.36 4.68
CA ILE A 11 4.50 9.83 4.37
C ILE A 11 4.47 8.29 4.28
N PHE A 12 3.85 7.61 5.25
CA PHE A 12 3.72 6.16 5.23
C PHE A 12 2.89 5.66 4.04
N VAL A 13 1.85 6.39 3.62
CA VAL A 13 1.09 6.04 2.41
C VAL A 13 1.96 6.16 1.16
N CYS A 14 2.78 7.20 1.04
CA CYS A 14 3.74 7.34 -0.06
C CYS A 14 4.77 6.21 -0.07
N LEU A 15 5.31 5.83 1.10
CA LEU A 15 6.22 4.68 1.22
C LEU A 15 5.52 3.37 0.83
N ALA A 16 4.25 3.18 1.20
CA ALA A 16 3.47 2.02 0.79
C ALA A 16 3.27 1.97 -0.74
N LEU A 17 3.03 3.12 -1.38
CA LEU A 17 2.93 3.22 -2.83
C LEU A 17 4.26 2.86 -3.52
N LEU A 18 5.38 3.40 -3.02
CA LEU A 18 6.70 3.06 -3.54
C LEU A 18 6.99 1.56 -3.36
N ALA A 19 6.61 0.98 -2.22
CA ALA A 19 6.81 -0.43 -1.94
C ALA A 19 6.03 -1.35 -2.89
N VAL A 20 4.77 -1.05 -3.21
CA VAL A 20 4.02 -1.89 -4.17
C VAL A 20 4.61 -1.78 -5.59
N LEU A 21 5.04 -0.58 -6.00
CA LEU A 21 5.70 -0.40 -7.29
C LEU A 21 7.03 -1.17 -7.36
N PHE A 22 7.80 -1.14 -6.28
CA PHE A 22 9.06 -1.87 -6.17
C PHE A 22 8.85 -3.39 -6.16
N GLN A 23 7.79 -3.90 -5.53
CA GLN A 23 7.40 -5.31 -5.60
C GLN A 23 7.11 -5.77 -7.03
N ILE A 24 6.35 -4.97 -7.79
CA ILE A 24 6.04 -5.24 -9.20
C ILE A 24 7.32 -5.22 -10.03
N LEU A 25 8.20 -4.25 -9.81
CA LEU A 25 9.50 -4.17 -10.48
C LEU A 25 10.36 -5.42 -10.23
N ILE A 26 10.54 -5.83 -8.97
CA ILE A 26 11.36 -7.01 -8.65
C ILE A 26 10.73 -8.27 -9.26
N ALA A 27 9.40 -8.40 -9.24
CA ALA A 27 8.73 -9.53 -9.89
C ALA A 27 8.99 -9.53 -11.41
N GLY A 28 8.98 -8.37 -12.05
CA GLY A 28 9.35 -8.21 -13.46
C GLY A 28 10.80 -8.62 -13.72
N VAL A 29 11.76 -8.13 -12.91
CA VAL A 29 13.18 -8.53 -13.00
C VAL A 29 13.33 -10.04 -12.81
N ALA A 30 12.62 -10.63 -11.86
CA ALA A 30 12.68 -12.07 -11.61
C ALA A 30 12.12 -12.91 -12.77
N LEU A 31 11.14 -12.38 -13.51
CA LEU A 31 10.53 -13.04 -14.66
C LEU A 31 11.36 -12.88 -15.94
N PHE A 32 11.89 -11.69 -16.20
CA PHE A 32 12.48 -11.33 -17.49
C PHE A 32 14.00 -11.34 -17.50
N GLU A 33 14.65 -11.28 -16.34
CA GLU A 33 16.11 -11.13 -16.25
C GLU A 33 16.76 -12.24 -15.42
N ASN A 34 16.42 -12.37 -14.14
CA ASN A 34 17.09 -13.33 -13.25
C ASN A 34 16.16 -13.87 -12.15
N TYR A 35 15.87 -15.17 -12.20
CA TYR A 35 14.99 -15.86 -11.26
C TYR A 35 15.41 -15.77 -9.78
N SER A 36 16.69 -15.53 -9.48
CA SER A 36 17.16 -15.39 -8.09
C SER A 36 16.51 -14.21 -7.34
N TYR A 37 15.97 -13.22 -8.07
CA TYR A 37 15.27 -12.09 -7.48
C TYR A 37 13.91 -12.45 -6.85
N TRP A 38 13.40 -13.67 -7.05
CA TRP A 38 12.20 -14.13 -6.33
C TRP A 38 12.39 -14.18 -4.81
N GLU A 39 13.61 -14.47 -4.33
CA GLU A 39 13.89 -14.43 -2.89
C GLU A 39 13.77 -13.00 -2.35
N LEU A 40 14.27 -12.01 -3.10
CA LEU A 40 14.12 -10.61 -2.75
C LEU A 40 12.64 -10.18 -2.80
N HIS A 41 11.90 -10.59 -3.82
CA HIS A 41 10.47 -10.32 -3.94
C HIS A 41 9.69 -10.85 -2.72
N LYS A 42 9.90 -12.13 -2.36
CA LYS A 42 9.28 -12.77 -1.19
C LYS A 42 9.67 -12.10 0.12
N ALA A 43 10.96 -11.77 0.31
CA ALA A 43 11.41 -11.07 1.51
C ALA A 43 10.73 -9.71 1.64
N PHE A 44 10.69 -8.94 0.56
CA PHE A 44 10.12 -7.59 0.56
C PHE A 44 8.58 -7.58 0.64
N ALA A 45 7.90 -8.69 0.33
CA ALA A 45 6.45 -8.82 0.48
C ALA A 45 5.95 -8.65 1.94
N HIS A 46 6.84 -8.70 2.94
CA HIS A 46 6.53 -8.35 4.32
C HIS A 46 6.20 -6.87 4.52
N PHE A 47 6.60 -5.99 3.59
CA PHE A 47 6.28 -4.57 3.67
C PHE A 47 4.76 -4.28 3.69
N LYS A 48 3.92 -5.26 3.32
CA LYS A 48 2.46 -5.24 3.47
C LYS A 48 1.97 -4.83 4.87
N TYR A 49 2.74 -5.09 5.93
CA TYR A 49 2.37 -4.68 7.29
C TYR A 49 2.27 -3.17 7.48
N VAL A 50 2.85 -2.36 6.57
CA VAL A 50 2.64 -0.91 6.54
C VAL A 50 1.16 -0.55 6.44
N TYR A 51 0.34 -1.35 5.74
CA TYR A 51 -1.09 -1.12 5.62
C TYR A 51 -1.83 -1.34 6.95
N MET A 52 -1.38 -2.29 7.76
CA MET A 52 -1.90 -2.49 9.12
C MET A 52 -1.50 -1.32 10.04
N LEU A 53 -0.25 -0.85 9.96
CA LEU A 53 0.19 0.33 10.68
C LEU A 53 -0.65 1.57 10.30
N LEU A 54 -0.88 1.77 9.01
CA LEU A 54 -1.74 2.85 8.49
C LEU A 54 -3.17 2.73 9.04
N PHE A 55 -3.75 1.54 9.05
CA PHE A 55 -5.07 1.31 9.65
C PHE A 55 -5.11 1.77 11.11
N VAL A 56 -4.13 1.34 11.92
CA VAL A 56 -4.04 1.72 13.33
C VAL A 56 -3.90 3.24 13.50
N ILE A 57 -3.01 3.90 12.73
CA ILE A 57 -2.85 5.36 12.77
C ILE A 57 -4.16 6.08 12.39
N ALA A 58 -4.88 5.57 11.38
CA ALA A 58 -6.13 6.16 10.92
C ALA A 58 -7.23 6.16 12.00
N LEU A 59 -7.27 5.13 12.87
CA LEU A 59 -8.21 5.06 14.00
C LEU A 59 -8.03 6.24 14.97
N PHE A 60 -6.80 6.74 15.14
CA PHE A 60 -6.52 7.92 15.98
C PHE A 60 -6.83 9.25 15.27
N LEU A 61 -6.72 9.30 13.95
CA LEU A 61 -7.01 10.51 13.16
C LEU A 61 -8.51 10.81 13.07
N LYS A 62 -9.39 9.79 13.13
CA LYS A 62 -10.87 9.89 13.15
C LYS A 62 -11.49 10.85 12.12
N LYS A 63 -10.83 11.09 10.98
CA LYS A 63 -11.28 12.09 9.99
C LYS A 63 -12.26 11.53 8.97
N HIS A 64 -11.93 10.39 8.34
CA HIS A 64 -12.66 9.93 7.17
C HIS A 64 -12.69 8.40 7.10
N LYS A 65 -13.86 7.80 6.86
CA LYS A 65 -14.06 6.34 6.80
C LYS A 65 -13.12 5.69 5.79
N THR A 66 -12.90 6.32 4.64
CA THR A 66 -11.96 5.83 3.61
C THR A 66 -10.53 5.71 4.11
N LEU A 67 -10.04 6.65 4.92
CA LEU A 67 -8.67 6.59 5.46
C LEU A 67 -8.50 5.46 6.47
N ILE A 68 -9.59 5.01 7.09
CA ILE A 68 -9.60 3.91 8.04
C ILE A 68 -9.73 2.58 7.28
N TRP A 69 -10.79 2.40 6.50
CA TRP A 69 -11.10 1.09 5.93
C TRP A 69 -10.22 0.71 4.73
N LEU A 70 -9.72 1.69 3.97
CA LEU A 70 -8.94 1.38 2.76
C LEU A 70 -7.58 0.72 3.09
N PRO A 71 -6.79 1.17 4.08
CA PRO A 71 -5.62 0.43 4.55
C PRO A 71 -5.92 -1.01 4.98
N LEU A 72 -7.04 -1.25 5.66
CA LEU A 72 -7.42 -2.62 6.06
C LEU A 72 -7.72 -3.50 4.85
N ILE A 73 -8.45 -2.98 3.86
CA ILE A 73 -8.73 -3.68 2.60
C ILE A 73 -7.42 -3.98 1.85
N LEU A 74 -6.51 -3.00 1.77
CA LEU A 74 -5.20 -3.17 1.15
C LEU A 74 -4.37 -4.25 1.85
N PHE A 75 -4.39 -4.29 3.19
CA PHE A 75 -3.74 -5.34 3.96
C PHE A 75 -4.31 -6.73 3.63
N ILE A 76 -5.63 -6.87 3.56
CA ILE A 76 -6.30 -8.13 3.20
C ILE A 76 -5.90 -8.57 1.78
N LEU A 77 -5.97 -7.65 0.80
CA LEU A 77 -5.56 -7.94 -0.58
C LEU A 77 -4.09 -8.36 -0.69
N ALA A 78 -3.19 -7.67 0.03
CA ALA A 78 -1.78 -8.01 0.05
C ALA A 78 -1.50 -9.38 0.71
N ASN A 79 -2.34 -9.82 1.66
CA ASN A 79 -2.25 -11.19 2.19
C ASN A 79 -2.86 -12.22 1.23
N ALA A 80 -3.94 -11.87 0.52
CA ALA A 80 -4.55 -12.73 -0.49
C ALA A 80 -3.55 -13.18 -1.56
N GLN A 81 -2.55 -12.34 -1.86
CA GLN A 81 -1.46 -12.64 -2.79
C GLN A 81 -0.70 -13.94 -2.50
N TYR A 82 -0.52 -14.31 -1.24
CA TYR A 82 0.20 -15.53 -0.86
C TYR A 82 -0.59 -16.78 -1.27
N TYR A 83 -1.91 -16.72 -1.13
CA TYR A 83 -2.80 -17.82 -1.48
C TYR A 83 -2.98 -17.91 -3.00
N THR A 84 -2.99 -16.78 -3.69
CA THR A 84 -3.13 -16.77 -5.15
C THR A 84 -1.83 -17.11 -5.87
N ALA A 85 -0.70 -17.36 -5.21
CA ALA A 85 0.59 -17.60 -5.88
C ALA A 85 0.73 -19.02 -6.50
N HIS A 86 -0.26 -19.90 -6.39
CA HIS A 86 -0.16 -21.30 -6.78
C HIS A 86 -1.32 -21.76 -7.67
N GLY A 87 -1.08 -22.72 -8.57
CA GLY A 87 -2.11 -23.34 -9.41
C GLY A 87 -2.81 -22.36 -10.36
N TYR A 88 -4.03 -22.70 -10.80
CA TYR A 88 -4.79 -21.86 -11.75
C TYR A 88 -5.15 -20.47 -11.20
N ILE A 89 -5.21 -20.31 -9.87
CA ILE A 89 -5.44 -19.01 -9.24
C ILE A 89 -4.22 -18.07 -9.29
N ALA A 90 -3.05 -18.55 -9.76
CA ALA A 90 -1.87 -17.75 -10.09
C ALA A 90 -2.17 -16.56 -11.01
N ALA A 91 -3.15 -16.69 -11.91
CA ALA A 91 -3.58 -15.58 -12.75
C ALA A 91 -4.06 -14.37 -11.93
N LEU A 92 -4.73 -14.60 -10.79
CA LEU A 92 -5.16 -13.52 -9.89
C LEU A 92 -3.97 -12.85 -9.19
N HIS A 93 -2.85 -13.55 -9.01
CA HIS A 93 -1.65 -12.98 -8.41
C HIS A 93 -1.10 -11.82 -9.24
N VAL A 94 -1.30 -11.81 -10.56
CA VAL A 94 -0.87 -10.70 -11.44
C VAL A 94 -1.87 -9.54 -11.40
N VAL A 95 -3.16 -9.82 -11.26
CA VAL A 95 -4.22 -8.80 -11.31
C VAL A 95 -4.35 -8.02 -10.00
N ILE A 96 -4.25 -8.68 -8.85
CA ILE A 96 -4.42 -8.06 -7.54
C ILE A 96 -3.41 -6.92 -7.26
N PRO A 97 -2.11 -7.00 -7.61
CA PRO A 97 -1.15 -5.89 -7.47
C PRO A 97 -1.58 -4.62 -8.20
N ILE A 98 -2.29 -4.75 -9.33
CA ILE A 98 -2.85 -3.60 -10.06
C ILE A 98 -3.91 -2.92 -9.18
N PHE A 99 -4.83 -3.69 -8.60
CA PHE A 99 -5.83 -3.17 -7.67
C PHE A 99 -5.20 -2.55 -6.42
N ILE A 100 -4.20 -3.21 -5.81
CA ILE A 100 -3.46 -2.67 -4.66
C ILE A 100 -2.81 -1.33 -5.04
N THR A 101 -2.20 -1.23 -6.22
CA THR A 101 -1.57 0.01 -6.71
C THR A 101 -2.61 1.12 -6.86
N LEU A 102 -3.72 0.88 -7.58
CA LEU A 102 -4.77 1.87 -7.80
C LEU A 102 -5.42 2.35 -6.49
N LEU A 103 -5.70 1.43 -5.57
CA LEU A 103 -6.26 1.75 -4.26
C LEU A 103 -5.24 2.51 -3.39
N THR A 104 -3.96 2.19 -3.49
CA THR A 104 -2.90 2.94 -2.78
C THR A 104 -2.76 4.35 -3.35
N VAL A 105 -2.82 4.54 -4.67
CA VAL A 105 -2.86 5.88 -5.30
C VAL A 105 -4.07 6.69 -4.81
N LYS A 106 -5.25 6.09 -4.76
CA LYS A 106 -6.45 6.72 -4.20
C LYS A 106 -6.26 7.13 -2.74
N LEU A 107 -5.59 6.28 -1.95
CA LEU A 107 -5.26 6.58 -0.55
C LEU A 107 -4.26 7.75 -0.44
N THR A 108 -3.25 7.79 -1.30
CA THR A 108 -2.27 8.89 -1.40
C THR A 108 -2.97 10.20 -1.71
N PHE A 109 -3.84 10.21 -2.72
CA PHE A 109 -4.58 11.43 -3.10
C PHE A 109 -5.47 11.92 -1.96
N ASN A 110 -6.24 11.03 -1.32
CA ASN A 110 -7.13 11.41 -0.22
C ASN A 110 -6.36 11.96 0.99
N SER A 111 -5.22 11.34 1.33
CA SER A 111 -4.38 11.80 2.45
C SER A 111 -3.69 13.14 2.13
N TYR A 112 -3.23 13.35 0.90
CA TYR A 112 -2.68 14.62 0.42
C TYR A 112 -3.71 15.77 0.55
N GLN A 113 -4.93 15.57 0.06
CA GLN A 113 -6.00 16.56 0.14
C GLN A 113 -6.31 16.95 1.60
N LEU A 114 -6.38 15.96 2.50
CA LEU A 114 -6.84 16.15 3.87
C LEU A 114 -5.77 16.67 4.83
N PHE A 115 -4.49 16.38 4.59
CA PHE A 115 -3.41 16.68 5.53
C PHE A 115 -2.40 17.70 4.99
N ILE A 116 -2.29 17.86 3.67
CA ILE A 116 -1.35 18.80 3.06
C ILE A 116 -2.11 20.01 2.50
N LEU A 117 -3.02 19.82 1.54
CA LEU A 117 -3.69 20.95 0.85
C LEU A 117 -4.68 21.71 1.73
N LYS A 118 -5.52 21.02 2.51
CA LYS A 118 -6.50 21.70 3.38
C LYS A 118 -5.83 22.68 4.35
N LYS A 119 -4.60 22.40 4.76
CA LYS A 119 -3.82 23.28 5.64
C LYS A 119 -3.32 24.53 4.93
N VAL A 120 -2.86 24.43 3.68
CA VAL A 120 -2.39 25.59 2.89
C VAL A 120 -3.50 26.64 2.73
N LYS A 121 -4.78 26.23 2.77
CA LYS A 121 -5.93 27.14 2.68
C LYS A 121 -6.39 27.72 4.02
N GLU A 122 -5.92 27.19 5.14
CA GLU A 122 -6.26 27.64 6.51
C GLU A 122 -5.14 28.51 7.13
N GLN A 123 -4.06 28.77 6.38
CA GLN A 123 -2.95 29.67 6.72
C GLN A 123 -3.02 30.93 5.85
#